data_AF-A0A8J8GRY5-F1
#
_entry.id   AF-A0A8J8GRY5-F1
#
_cell.length_a   1.000
_cell.length_b   1.000
_cell.length_c   1.000
_cell.angle_alpha   90.00
_cell.angle_beta   90.00
_cell.angle_gamma   90.00
#
_symmetry.space_group_name_H-M   'P 1'
#
loop_
_entity.id
_entity.type
_entity.pdbx_description
1 polymer ?
#
loop_
_entity_poly.entity_id
_entity_poly.type
_entity_poly.pdbx_seq_one_letter_code
_entity_poly.pdbx_strand_id
1 'polypeptide(L)'
;MRKVMAAGAVLAALIAPSAAAPATAAVTVAAVAPQPGTYVGKGFDTCTAPSQSAMNAWKTSSPYGAVGIYISGSSRSCSQPNLTATWVSNQVAKGWRLIPIELDYQAPCGTRTPKMSSDPATARSQGAGRATSAVNAAKALGIPAGSAIYNDIEQYPTNASCRAAVLSYLSGWTLQLHALGYLSGMYSSGSSGVLDVCNAYDDPQYTRLDHLWIAWWNGVANTAGGQYCPDTAYPNHQRLHQYSGDVTETWGGVTIKIDRNYLDVSTVVTQPPTQWSTIVDNTDSGRFTASSNWGTSSYSTQRYGADYRFADPVAASDPAWYKVNIPETATYEVSVWYPANSGYDNATPYVVVTTTGNQSVVVNQQTSGGQWVSLGVFTLAAGDADKVGVSRWTTGTGYVIADAIRVTRV
;
A
#
# COMPACT_ATOMS: atom_id res chain seq x y z
N MET A 1 37.22 76.34 -50.64
CA MET A 1 36.46 75.15 -51.08
C MET A 1 37.42 73.99 -51.33
N ARG A 2 37.42 72.96 -50.48
CA ARG A 2 37.39 71.53 -50.82
C ARG A 2 37.80 70.72 -49.59
N LYS A 3 36.96 69.75 -49.27
CA LYS A 3 36.97 68.88 -48.09
C LYS A 3 37.40 67.47 -48.55
N VAL A 4 38.26 66.86 -47.73
CA VAL A 4 38.27 65.45 -47.23
C VAL A 4 38.62 64.32 -48.22
N MET A 5 39.65 63.52 -47.91
CA MET A 5 39.57 62.12 -47.43
C MET A 5 40.93 61.40 -47.53
N ALA A 6 41.48 60.98 -46.38
CA ALA A 6 42.55 59.99 -46.27
C ALA A 6 42.04 58.82 -45.43
N ALA A 7 42.17 57.61 -45.98
CA ALA A 7 41.67 56.37 -45.41
C ALA A 7 42.60 55.84 -44.31
N GLY A 8 42.03 55.46 -43.16
CA GLY A 8 42.71 54.72 -42.09
C GLY A 8 42.44 53.23 -42.21
N ALA A 9 43.50 52.41 -42.20
CA ALA A 9 43.43 50.96 -42.20
C ALA A 9 43.07 50.42 -40.80
N VAL A 10 42.13 49.48 -40.75
CA VAL A 10 41.72 48.77 -39.52
C VAL A 10 42.49 47.45 -39.42
N LEU A 11 43.22 47.27 -38.32
CA LEU A 11 43.94 46.04 -37.98
C LEU A 11 42.97 45.10 -37.21
N ALA A 12 42.63 43.94 -37.78
CA ALA A 12 41.82 42.93 -37.11
C ALA A 12 42.70 42.01 -36.26
N ALA A 13 42.49 42.00 -34.95
CA ALA A 13 43.15 41.09 -34.02
C ALA A 13 42.45 39.73 -34.02
N LEU A 14 43.20 38.66 -34.31
CA LEU A 14 42.77 37.27 -34.20
C LEU A 14 42.77 36.84 -32.73
N ILE A 15 41.59 36.49 -32.20
CA ILE A 15 41.43 35.92 -30.86
C ILE A 15 41.58 34.40 -30.97
N ALA A 16 42.58 33.83 -30.30
CA ALA A 16 42.74 32.38 -30.19
C ALA A 16 41.71 31.78 -29.22
N PRO A 17 41.13 30.60 -29.51
CA PRO A 17 40.18 29.97 -28.61
C PRO A 17 40.88 29.39 -27.37
N SER A 18 40.32 29.71 -26.21
CA SER A 18 40.73 29.17 -24.90
C SER A 18 40.56 27.64 -24.87
N ALA A 19 41.60 26.92 -24.45
CA ALA A 19 41.54 25.48 -24.24
C ALA A 19 40.56 25.16 -23.10
N ALA A 20 39.50 24.40 -23.41
CA ALA A 20 38.54 23.95 -22.43
C ALA A 20 39.21 23.05 -21.38
N ALA A 21 38.97 23.35 -20.09
CA ALA A 21 39.38 22.51 -18.99
C ALA A 21 38.78 21.10 -19.14
N PRO A 22 39.49 20.02 -18.74
CA PRO A 22 38.95 18.67 -18.82
C PRO A 22 37.69 18.59 -17.95
N ALA A 23 36.58 18.17 -18.56
CA ALA A 23 35.35 17.88 -17.84
C ALA A 23 35.64 16.84 -16.75
N THR A 24 35.41 17.21 -15.50
CA THR A 24 35.38 16.25 -14.38
C THR A 24 34.32 15.21 -14.71
N ALA A 25 34.75 13.95 -14.88
CA ALA A 25 33.83 12.84 -15.03
C ALA A 25 32.88 12.85 -13.83
N ALA A 26 31.58 13.02 -14.09
CA ALA A 26 30.56 12.87 -13.06
C ALA A 26 30.67 11.44 -12.53
N VAL A 27 31.02 11.29 -11.26
CA VAL A 27 30.99 10.00 -10.57
C VAL A 27 29.54 9.54 -10.60
N THR A 28 29.25 8.52 -11.40
CA THR A 28 27.96 7.85 -11.39
C THR A 28 27.82 7.17 -10.02
N VAL A 29 27.03 7.76 -9.14
CA VAL A 29 26.66 7.12 -7.88
C VAL A 29 25.92 5.83 -8.23
N ALA A 30 26.46 4.69 -7.80
CA ALA A 30 25.78 3.41 -8.00
C ALA A 30 24.37 3.48 -7.41
N ALA A 31 23.38 2.98 -8.15
CA ALA A 31 21.99 3.01 -7.69
C ALA A 31 21.87 2.28 -6.35
N VAL A 32 21.32 2.97 -5.35
CA VAL A 32 21.02 2.39 -4.04
C VAL A 32 19.98 1.29 -4.23
N ALA A 33 20.22 0.10 -3.68
CA ALA A 33 19.24 -0.98 -3.66
C ALA A 33 18.09 -0.66 -2.68
N PRO A 34 16.93 -1.32 -2.80
CA PRO A 34 15.83 -1.18 -1.84
C PRO A 34 16.28 -1.30 -0.37
N GLN A 35 15.72 -0.44 0.50
CA GLN A 35 16.06 -0.35 1.92
C GLN A 35 14.87 -0.72 2.81
N PRO A 36 15.05 -1.48 3.91
CA PRO A 36 16.30 -2.12 4.34
C PRO A 36 16.72 -3.30 3.45
N GLY A 37 15.91 -3.66 2.45
CA GLY A 37 16.15 -4.86 1.64
C GLY A 37 15.74 -6.12 2.40
N THR A 38 16.28 -7.26 1.98
CA THR A 38 16.21 -8.50 2.78
C THR A 38 17.34 -8.49 3.81
N TYR A 39 16.99 -8.59 5.10
CA TYR A 39 17.95 -8.50 6.19
C TYR A 39 17.46 -9.18 7.46
N VAL A 40 18.34 -9.98 8.06
CA VAL A 40 18.18 -10.55 9.40
C VAL A 40 19.35 -10.12 10.26
N GLY A 41 19.07 -9.53 11.43
CA GLY A 41 20.10 -9.19 12.40
C GLY A 41 19.84 -7.90 13.16
N LYS A 42 20.87 -7.45 13.89
CA LYS A 42 20.78 -6.27 14.75
C LYS A 42 20.78 -4.99 13.93
N GLY A 43 19.95 -4.05 14.35
CA GLY A 43 19.97 -2.66 13.94
C GLY A 43 19.86 -1.75 15.16
N PHE A 44 19.89 -0.46 14.92
CA PHE A 44 19.55 0.54 15.93
C PHE A 44 18.84 1.70 15.25
N ASP A 45 18.20 2.56 16.01
CA ASP A 45 17.78 3.86 15.54
C ASP A 45 18.28 4.93 16.50
N THR A 46 18.41 6.15 15.99
CA THR A 46 18.89 7.29 16.76
C THR A 46 18.30 8.57 16.18
N CYS A 47 18.08 9.56 17.04
CA CYS A 47 17.33 10.76 16.70
C CYS A 47 17.96 11.55 15.55
N THR A 48 19.29 11.69 15.52
CA THR A 48 20.01 12.42 14.47
C THR A 48 20.87 11.46 13.65
N ALA A 49 20.77 11.49 12.32
CA ALA A 49 21.67 10.74 11.44
C ALA A 49 23.15 11.00 11.82
N PRO A 50 23.93 9.97 12.22
CA PRO A 50 25.31 10.18 12.67
C PRO A 50 26.23 10.68 11.56
N SER A 51 27.36 11.28 11.94
CA SER A 51 28.38 11.69 10.97
C SER A 51 28.99 10.50 10.22
N GLN A 52 29.61 10.73 9.07
CA GLN A 52 30.26 9.66 8.31
C GLN A 52 31.37 8.96 9.11
N SER A 53 32.13 9.71 9.92
CA SER A 53 33.17 9.15 10.78
C SER A 53 32.60 8.26 11.88
N ALA A 54 31.49 8.69 12.50
CA ALA A 54 30.76 7.88 13.48
C ALA A 54 30.25 6.57 12.87
N MET A 55 29.61 6.64 11.70
CA MET A 55 29.12 5.46 10.99
C MET A 55 30.26 4.49 10.60
N ASN A 56 31.43 5.01 10.20
CA ASN A 56 32.60 4.17 9.90
C ASN A 56 33.13 3.45 11.15
N ALA A 57 33.26 4.17 12.27
CA ALA A 57 33.72 3.59 13.54
C ALA A 57 32.74 2.51 14.04
N TRP A 58 31.44 2.80 13.97
CA TRP A 58 30.40 1.86 14.38
C TRP A 58 30.29 0.64 13.46
N LYS A 59 30.46 0.80 12.15
CA LYS A 59 30.37 -0.34 11.21
C LYS A 59 31.45 -1.40 11.45
N THR A 60 32.62 -0.97 11.92
CA THR A 60 33.75 -1.86 12.17
C THR A 60 33.74 -2.47 13.57
N SER A 61 33.17 -1.76 14.55
CA SER A 61 33.31 -2.10 15.96
C SER A 61 32.01 -2.58 16.62
N SER A 62 30.84 -2.17 16.13
CA SER A 62 29.54 -2.49 16.74
C SER A 62 28.92 -3.75 16.13
N PRO A 63 27.95 -4.40 16.81
CA PRO A 63 27.26 -5.58 16.28
C PRO A 63 26.12 -5.23 15.29
N TYR A 64 25.95 -3.95 14.93
CA TYR A 64 24.80 -3.49 14.16
C TYR A 64 25.09 -3.47 12.65
N GLY A 65 24.11 -3.92 11.87
CA GLY A 65 24.13 -3.85 10.40
C GLY A 65 23.06 -2.95 9.80
N ALA A 66 22.09 -2.49 10.59
CA ALA A 66 21.02 -1.59 10.15
C ALA A 66 20.92 -0.34 11.03
N VAL A 67 20.44 0.77 10.44
CA VAL A 67 20.22 2.05 11.14
C VAL A 67 18.88 2.70 10.73
N GLY A 68 18.11 3.13 11.72
CA GLY A 68 16.91 3.95 11.53
C GLY A 68 17.24 5.40 11.22
N ILE A 69 16.56 5.96 10.23
CA ILE A 69 16.74 7.35 9.76
C ILE A 69 15.39 8.03 9.59
N TYR A 70 15.21 9.17 10.25
CA TYR A 70 13.98 9.95 10.20
C TYR A 70 13.95 10.84 8.95
N ILE A 71 13.38 10.33 7.86
CA ILE A 71 13.43 10.96 6.54
C ILE A 71 12.45 12.12 6.37
N SER A 72 11.31 12.08 7.09
CA SER A 72 10.24 13.07 6.95
C SER A 72 9.35 13.13 8.20
N GLY A 73 8.44 14.10 8.19
CA GLY A 73 7.50 14.32 9.28
C GLY A 73 7.85 15.50 10.18
N SER A 74 6.81 16.16 10.68
CA SER A 74 6.87 17.36 11.52
C SER A 74 7.05 17.07 13.01
N SER A 75 6.82 15.83 13.44
CA SER A 75 6.99 15.41 14.85
C SER A 75 8.41 14.95 15.17
N ARG A 76 9.34 15.01 14.20
CA ARG A 76 10.76 14.74 14.43
C ARG A 76 11.33 15.73 15.45
N SER A 77 11.93 15.20 16.51
CA SER A 77 12.50 16.01 17.59
C SER A 77 13.92 16.51 17.30
N CYS A 78 14.64 15.87 16.36
CA CYS A 78 16.00 16.25 15.99
C CYS A 78 16.10 16.71 14.53
N SER A 79 17.00 17.67 14.31
CA SER A 79 17.44 18.02 12.96
C SER A 79 18.25 16.88 12.34
N GLN A 80 18.28 16.84 11.01
CA GLN A 80 18.98 15.79 10.25
C GLN A 80 20.14 16.37 9.42
N PRO A 81 21.14 17.06 10.03
CA PRO A 81 22.17 17.79 9.29
C PRO A 81 23.06 16.91 8.42
N ASN A 82 23.21 15.63 8.76
CA ASN A 82 24.02 14.69 7.98
C ASN A 82 23.21 13.92 6.91
N LEU A 83 21.87 13.89 7.02
CA LEU A 83 21.03 13.04 6.18
C LEU A 83 20.87 13.66 4.79
N THR A 84 21.68 13.18 3.86
CA THR A 84 21.72 13.62 2.46
C THR A 84 21.77 12.40 1.54
N ALA A 85 21.49 12.58 0.24
CA ALA A 85 21.62 11.50 -0.74
C ALA A 85 23.05 10.91 -0.79
N THR A 86 24.08 11.75 -0.61
CA THR A 86 25.48 11.30 -0.49
C THR A 86 25.71 10.48 0.77
N TRP A 87 25.14 10.88 1.90
CA TRP A 87 25.25 10.09 3.13
C TRP A 87 24.56 8.73 2.99
N VAL A 88 23.38 8.68 2.38
CA VAL A 88 22.62 7.44 2.13
C VAL A 88 23.41 6.50 1.23
N SER A 89 23.89 6.97 0.08
CA SER A 89 24.69 6.15 -0.84
C SER A 89 25.98 5.64 -0.19
N ASN A 90 26.66 6.47 0.61
CA ASN A 90 27.85 6.04 1.35
C ASN A 90 27.54 4.94 2.38
N GLN A 91 26.43 5.05 3.12
CA GLN A 91 26.07 4.04 4.12
C GLN A 91 25.74 2.71 3.45
N VAL A 92 24.94 2.75 2.38
CA VAL A 92 24.55 1.55 1.63
C VAL A 92 25.78 0.89 0.98
N ALA A 93 26.68 1.68 0.39
CA ALA A 93 27.93 1.17 -0.19
C ALA A 93 28.85 0.52 0.88
N LYS A 94 28.74 0.94 2.14
CA LYS A 94 29.44 0.32 3.28
C LYS A 94 28.68 -0.86 3.90
N GLY A 95 27.58 -1.28 3.29
CA GLY A 95 26.79 -2.43 3.73
C GLY A 95 25.92 -2.16 4.95
N TRP A 96 25.57 -0.89 5.23
CA TRP A 96 24.47 -0.59 6.15
C TRP A 96 23.12 -0.82 5.46
N ARG A 97 22.15 -1.32 6.23
CA ARG A 97 20.73 -1.30 5.86
C ARG A 97 20.06 -0.09 6.49
N LEU A 98 19.23 0.63 5.74
CA LEU A 98 18.55 1.81 6.24
C LEU A 98 17.09 1.48 6.55
N ILE A 99 16.56 2.01 7.65
CA ILE A 99 15.15 1.89 8.06
C ILE A 99 14.55 3.30 7.95
N PRO A 100 13.90 3.66 6.83
CA PRO A 100 13.36 5.01 6.61
C PRO A 100 12.08 5.24 7.44
N ILE A 101 12.08 6.29 8.28
CA ILE A 101 11.02 6.58 9.24
C ILE A 101 10.32 7.89 8.89
N GLU A 102 8.99 7.85 8.89
CA GLU A 102 8.08 9.01 8.85
C GLU A 102 7.48 9.24 10.24
N LEU A 103 7.81 10.36 10.88
CA LEU A 103 7.28 10.73 12.21
C LEU A 103 6.45 12.02 12.11
N ASP A 104 5.14 11.87 11.93
CA ASP A 104 4.19 12.97 11.71
C ASP A 104 2.89 12.72 12.50
N TYR A 105 1.72 12.68 11.85
CA TYR A 105 0.44 12.48 12.53
C TYR A 105 0.42 11.31 13.53
N GLN A 106 0.04 11.65 14.77
CA GLN A 106 -0.11 10.74 15.89
C GLN A 106 -1.58 10.40 16.12
N ALA A 107 -1.84 9.31 16.86
CA ALA A 107 -3.19 8.83 17.12
C ALA A 107 -4.09 9.92 17.77
N PRO A 108 -5.37 10.02 17.38
CA PRO A 108 -6.25 11.12 17.81
C PRO A 108 -6.50 11.11 19.33
N CYS A 109 -6.48 9.93 19.92
CA CYS A 109 -6.64 9.69 21.36
C CYS A 109 -5.37 9.92 22.20
N GLY A 110 -4.20 10.07 21.57
CA GLY A 110 -2.94 10.34 22.27
C GLY A 110 -2.79 11.80 22.71
N THR A 111 -1.65 12.14 23.30
CA THR A 111 -1.31 13.52 23.69
C THR A 111 -0.41 14.23 22.69
N ARG A 112 0.26 13.49 21.81
CA ARG A 112 1.24 14.01 20.84
C ARG A 112 0.57 14.69 19.64
N THR A 113 1.29 15.61 19.02
CA THR A 113 0.85 16.41 17.87
C THR A 113 1.86 16.34 16.71
N PRO A 114 1.42 16.58 15.46
CA PRO A 114 0.03 16.80 15.05
C PRO A 114 -0.78 15.50 15.14
N LYS A 115 -2.11 15.59 15.21
CA LYS A 115 -2.98 14.42 15.31
C LYS A 115 -3.64 14.12 13.98
N MET A 116 -3.75 12.83 13.64
CA MET A 116 -4.69 12.42 12.60
C MET A 116 -6.14 12.71 13.05
N SER A 117 -7.07 12.77 12.11
CA SER A 117 -8.49 12.92 12.39
C SER A 117 -9.03 11.72 13.17
N SER A 118 -9.99 11.96 14.05
CA SER A 118 -10.80 10.88 14.66
C SER A 118 -11.84 10.30 13.70
N ASP A 119 -12.12 10.99 12.59
CA ASP A 119 -12.97 10.49 11.51
C ASP A 119 -12.18 9.50 10.62
N PRO A 120 -12.59 8.22 10.52
CA PRO A 120 -11.83 7.20 9.79
C PRO A 120 -11.60 7.51 8.30
N ALA A 121 -12.57 8.11 7.61
CA ALA A 121 -12.44 8.44 6.18
C ALA A 121 -11.41 9.55 5.94
N THR A 122 -11.44 10.58 6.79
CA THR A 122 -10.44 11.66 6.78
C THR A 122 -9.06 11.12 7.18
N ALA A 123 -8.99 10.29 8.23
CA ALA A 123 -7.74 9.66 8.67
C ALA A 123 -7.09 8.83 7.56
N ARG A 124 -7.89 8.05 6.81
CA ARG A 124 -7.42 7.32 5.62
C ARG A 124 -6.81 8.24 4.57
N SER A 125 -7.47 9.36 4.28
CA SER A 125 -6.98 10.35 3.32
C SER A 125 -5.68 11.02 3.80
N GLN A 126 -5.56 11.29 5.09
CA GLN A 126 -4.33 11.81 5.71
C GLN A 126 -3.17 10.81 5.59
N GLY A 127 -3.42 9.53 5.84
CA GLY A 127 -2.42 8.47 5.68
C GLY A 127 -1.86 8.41 4.27
N ALA A 128 -2.72 8.48 3.25
CA ALA A 128 -2.29 8.55 1.85
C ALA A 128 -1.47 9.83 1.54
N GLY A 129 -1.88 10.98 2.06
CA GLY A 129 -1.13 12.24 1.92
C GLY A 129 0.28 12.15 2.52
N ARG A 130 0.41 11.53 3.70
CA ARG A 130 1.71 11.31 4.36
C ARG A 130 2.57 10.31 3.61
N ALA A 131 2.01 9.22 3.10
CA ALA A 131 2.73 8.25 2.26
C ALA A 131 3.37 8.93 1.05
N THR A 132 2.63 9.81 0.37
CA THR A 132 3.16 10.58 -0.77
C THR A 132 4.31 11.50 -0.35
N SER A 133 4.17 12.16 0.80
CA SER A 133 5.21 13.06 1.34
C SER A 133 6.48 12.29 1.73
N ALA A 134 6.32 11.13 2.37
CA ALA A 134 7.44 10.28 2.76
C ALA A 134 8.17 9.68 1.55
N VAL A 135 7.44 9.27 0.51
CA VAL A 135 8.06 8.82 -0.76
C VAL A 135 8.82 9.95 -1.44
N ASN A 136 8.32 11.18 -1.43
CA ASN A 136 9.06 12.33 -1.98
C ASN A 136 10.38 12.56 -1.22
N ALA A 137 10.35 12.47 0.10
CA ALA A 137 11.56 12.54 0.92
C ALA A 137 12.53 11.38 0.66
N ALA A 138 12.02 10.15 0.54
CA ALA A 138 12.81 8.98 0.19
C ALA A 138 13.51 9.15 -1.16
N LYS A 139 12.77 9.60 -2.20
CA LYS A 139 13.32 9.89 -3.53
C LYS A 139 14.38 10.98 -3.50
N ALA A 140 14.18 12.06 -2.74
CA ALA A 140 15.16 13.13 -2.58
C ALA A 140 16.46 12.64 -1.92
N LEU A 141 16.38 11.59 -1.09
CA LEU A 141 17.53 10.92 -0.48
C LEU A 141 18.12 9.79 -1.34
N GLY A 142 17.54 9.51 -2.52
CA GLY A 142 17.98 8.43 -3.41
C GLY A 142 17.55 7.03 -2.97
N ILE A 143 16.54 6.90 -2.11
CA ILE A 143 15.98 5.62 -1.67
C ILE A 143 14.92 5.17 -2.70
N PRO A 144 15.14 4.07 -3.44
CA PRO A 144 14.32 3.70 -4.59
C PRO A 144 12.99 3.04 -4.18
N ALA A 145 12.10 2.87 -5.17
CA ALA A 145 10.98 1.94 -5.10
C ALA A 145 11.45 0.52 -4.72
N GLY A 146 10.55 -0.27 -4.13
CA GLY A 146 10.81 -1.55 -3.48
C GLY A 146 11.31 -1.41 -2.04
N SER A 147 11.64 -0.20 -1.59
CA SER A 147 12.01 0.07 -0.20
C SER A 147 10.79 0.10 0.71
N ALA A 148 10.97 -0.24 1.98
CA ALA A 148 9.95 -0.04 3.02
C ALA A 148 10.09 1.34 3.66
N ILE A 149 8.96 1.96 4.01
CA ILE A 149 8.90 3.19 4.81
C ILE A 149 8.03 2.94 6.03
N TYR A 150 8.55 3.25 7.22
CA TYR A 150 7.91 2.97 8.49
C TYR A 150 7.21 4.22 9.01
N ASN A 151 5.89 4.17 9.14
CA ASN A 151 5.15 5.21 9.82
C ASN A 151 5.28 5.03 11.34
N ASP A 152 5.75 6.07 12.03
CA ASP A 152 5.93 6.09 13.47
C ASP A 152 4.66 6.66 14.14
N ILE A 153 3.92 5.76 14.81
CA ILE A 153 2.81 6.12 15.67
C ILE A 153 3.18 5.68 17.08
N GLU A 154 3.51 6.68 17.89
CA GLU A 154 3.88 6.52 19.28
C GLU A 154 2.76 5.90 20.11
N GLN A 155 3.10 5.46 21.33
CA GLN A 155 2.12 4.88 22.26
C GLN A 155 0.90 5.81 22.44
N TYR A 156 -0.28 5.20 22.42
CA TYR A 156 -1.56 5.88 22.64
C TYR A 156 -2.53 5.01 23.46
N PRO A 157 -3.46 5.62 24.22
CA PRO A 157 -4.54 4.87 24.85
C PRO A 157 -5.54 4.39 23.80
N THR A 158 -5.86 3.10 23.73
CA THR A 158 -6.76 2.58 22.68
C THR A 158 -8.22 2.51 23.14
N ASN A 159 -9.13 2.80 22.21
CA ASN A 159 -10.58 2.56 22.30
C ASN A 159 -11.11 2.33 20.87
N ALA A 160 -12.38 1.89 20.74
CA ALA A 160 -12.93 1.50 19.44
C ALA A 160 -12.82 2.59 18.36
N SER A 161 -13.14 3.85 18.70
CA SER A 161 -13.07 4.97 17.75
C SER A 161 -11.62 5.31 17.37
N CYS A 162 -10.71 5.34 18.34
CA CYS A 162 -9.31 5.64 18.06
C CYS A 162 -8.66 4.54 17.20
N ARG A 163 -8.92 3.28 17.54
CA ARG A 163 -8.46 2.12 16.76
C ARG A 163 -8.96 2.19 15.32
N ALA A 164 -10.24 2.47 15.11
CA ALA A 164 -10.81 2.60 13.76
C ALA A 164 -10.14 3.72 12.96
N ALA A 165 -9.84 4.86 13.58
CA ALA A 165 -9.11 5.96 12.94
C ALA A 165 -7.67 5.59 12.59
N VAL A 166 -6.92 4.99 13.51
CA VAL A 166 -5.52 4.57 13.30
C VAL A 166 -5.43 3.50 12.21
N LEU A 167 -6.27 2.46 12.26
CA LEU A 167 -6.26 1.40 11.26
C LEU A 167 -6.69 1.92 9.87
N SER A 168 -7.61 2.89 9.81
CA SER A 168 -7.99 3.54 8.54
C SER A 168 -6.87 4.41 7.99
N TYR A 169 -6.18 5.16 8.86
CA TYR A 169 -4.99 5.93 8.50
C TYR A 169 -3.90 5.02 7.90
N LEU A 170 -3.57 3.91 8.59
CA LEU A 170 -2.58 2.93 8.13
C LEU A 170 -3.01 2.23 6.83
N SER A 171 -4.31 2.06 6.61
CA SER A 171 -4.83 1.53 5.34
C SER A 171 -4.58 2.49 4.17
N GLY A 172 -4.84 3.79 4.37
CA GLY A 172 -4.53 4.82 3.37
C GLY A 172 -3.04 4.97 3.12
N TRP A 173 -2.23 4.93 4.18
CA TRP A 173 -0.76 4.88 4.11
C TRP A 173 -0.28 3.71 3.25
N THR A 174 -0.77 2.51 3.53
CA THR A 174 -0.33 1.29 2.83
C THR A 174 -0.70 1.30 1.35
N LEU A 175 -1.97 1.56 1.03
CA LEU A 175 -2.44 1.55 -0.36
C LEU A 175 -1.69 2.59 -1.22
N GLN A 176 -1.39 3.75 -0.65
CA GLN A 176 -0.66 4.78 -1.38
C GLN A 176 0.84 4.44 -1.54
N LEU A 177 1.48 3.83 -0.55
CA LEU A 177 2.86 3.35 -0.71
C LEU A 177 2.94 2.28 -1.81
N HIS A 178 2.02 1.32 -1.82
CA HIS A 178 1.94 0.29 -2.88
C HIS A 178 1.76 0.93 -4.26
N ALA A 179 0.84 1.90 -4.39
CA ALA A 179 0.63 2.62 -5.65
C ALA A 179 1.87 3.39 -6.13
N LEU A 180 2.75 3.80 -5.21
CA LEU A 180 4.01 4.47 -5.49
C LEU A 180 5.21 3.51 -5.61
N GLY A 181 4.98 2.21 -5.48
CA GLY A 181 5.98 1.14 -5.59
C GLY A 181 6.83 0.94 -4.33
N TYR A 182 6.37 1.33 -3.15
CA TYR A 182 7.07 1.15 -1.86
C TYR A 182 6.29 0.19 -0.95
N LEU A 183 6.97 -0.39 0.03
CA LEU A 183 6.38 -1.22 1.07
C LEU A 183 6.01 -0.39 2.30
N SER A 184 4.94 -0.75 2.99
CA SER A 184 4.45 -0.08 4.20
C SER A 184 4.94 -0.76 5.47
N GLY A 185 5.63 -0.01 6.31
CA GLY A 185 5.94 -0.38 7.68
C GLY A 185 5.19 0.47 8.69
N MET A 186 5.04 -0.02 9.91
CA MET A 186 4.63 0.79 11.07
C MET A 186 5.52 0.47 12.26
N TYR A 187 5.93 1.52 12.99
CA TYR A 187 6.46 1.43 14.34
C TYR A 187 5.38 1.84 15.36
N SER A 188 5.24 1.07 16.44
CA SER A 188 4.43 1.46 17.60
C SER A 188 4.74 0.64 18.86
N SER A 189 4.21 1.08 19.99
CA SER A 189 4.20 0.30 21.24
C SER A 189 3.49 -1.04 21.06
N GLY A 190 4.11 -2.10 21.59
CA GLY A 190 3.52 -3.43 21.75
C GLY A 190 2.11 -3.37 22.34
N SER A 191 1.93 -2.58 23.40
CA SER A 191 0.67 -2.48 24.15
C SER A 191 -0.39 -1.58 23.53
N SER A 192 -0.14 -0.94 22.38
CA SER A 192 -1.13 -0.10 21.68
C SER A 192 -1.22 -0.42 20.20
N GLY A 193 -0.43 0.24 19.35
CA GLY A 193 -0.59 0.16 17.89
C GLY A 193 -0.27 -1.22 17.33
N VAL A 194 0.75 -1.89 17.88
CA VAL A 194 1.07 -3.28 17.52
C VAL A 194 -0.11 -4.20 17.83
N LEU A 195 -0.64 -4.12 19.05
CA LEU A 195 -1.77 -4.92 19.48
C LEU A 195 -3.02 -4.65 18.63
N ASP A 196 -3.30 -3.38 18.31
CA ASP A 196 -4.44 -2.99 17.47
C ASP A 196 -4.31 -3.58 16.06
N VAL A 197 -3.14 -3.46 15.43
CA VAL A 197 -2.90 -3.99 14.08
C VAL A 197 -2.92 -5.52 14.05
N CYS A 198 -2.33 -6.18 15.05
CA CYS A 198 -2.32 -7.64 15.09
C CYS A 198 -3.71 -8.23 15.42
N ASN A 199 -4.53 -7.56 16.23
CA ASN A 199 -5.92 -7.95 16.45
C ASN A 199 -6.79 -7.77 15.20
N ALA A 200 -6.47 -6.76 14.38
CA ALA A 200 -7.15 -6.50 13.11
C ALA A 200 -6.49 -7.24 11.92
N TYR A 201 -5.55 -8.16 12.15
CA TYR A 201 -4.75 -8.76 11.09
C TYR A 201 -5.61 -9.42 10.01
N ASP A 202 -6.69 -10.09 10.38
CA ASP A 202 -7.62 -10.75 9.45
C ASP A 202 -8.91 -9.96 9.21
N ASP A 203 -8.99 -8.72 9.70
CA ASP A 203 -10.15 -7.87 9.50
C ASP A 203 -10.15 -7.29 8.06
N PRO A 204 -11.12 -7.64 7.21
CA PRO A 204 -11.19 -7.17 5.83
C PRO A 204 -11.39 -5.66 5.69
N GLN A 205 -11.83 -4.97 6.75
CA GLN A 205 -12.06 -3.53 6.72
C GLN A 205 -10.75 -2.73 6.58
N TYR A 206 -9.61 -3.32 6.96
CA TYR A 206 -8.33 -2.65 7.02
C TYR A 206 -7.29 -3.33 6.13
N THR A 207 -6.41 -2.51 5.55
CA THR A 207 -5.30 -3.02 4.72
C THR A 207 -4.13 -3.40 5.61
N ARG A 208 -3.67 -4.65 5.50
CA ARG A 208 -2.47 -5.15 6.21
C ARG A 208 -1.23 -4.36 5.79
N LEU A 209 -0.39 -4.02 6.77
CA LEU A 209 0.96 -3.51 6.51
C LEU A 209 1.86 -4.58 5.85
N ASP A 210 2.96 -4.15 5.25
CA ASP A 210 4.03 -5.06 4.81
C ASP A 210 4.92 -5.49 5.96
N HIS A 211 5.37 -4.53 6.78
CA HIS A 211 6.23 -4.77 7.93
C HIS A 211 5.63 -4.22 9.22
N LEU A 212 5.93 -4.88 10.34
CA LEU A 212 5.56 -4.45 11.68
C LEU A 212 6.79 -4.31 12.56
N TRP A 213 7.01 -3.11 13.08
CA TRP A 213 8.08 -2.79 14.00
C TRP A 213 7.53 -2.62 15.42
N ILE A 214 7.83 -3.61 16.25
CA ILE A 214 7.27 -3.77 17.58
C ILE A 214 8.16 -3.06 18.60
N ALA A 215 7.65 -2.06 19.31
CA ALA A 215 8.36 -1.50 20.47
C ALA A 215 7.96 -2.28 21.72
N TRP A 216 8.84 -3.17 22.17
CA TRP A 216 8.66 -3.95 23.38
C TRP A 216 10.01 -4.16 24.06
N TRP A 217 10.31 -3.34 25.07
CA TRP A 217 11.61 -3.33 25.72
C TRP A 217 11.81 -4.51 26.69
N ASN A 218 11.90 -5.72 26.15
CA ASN A 218 12.08 -6.96 26.90
C ASN A 218 13.56 -7.42 26.96
N GLY A 219 14.47 -6.70 26.32
CA GLY A 219 15.89 -7.01 26.28
C GLY A 219 16.29 -8.16 25.35
N VAL A 220 15.35 -8.75 24.60
CA VAL A 220 15.59 -9.94 23.77
C VAL A 220 15.71 -9.56 22.30
N ALA A 221 16.90 -9.78 21.73
CA ALA A 221 17.20 -9.49 20.33
C ALA A 221 16.66 -10.58 19.37
N ASN A 222 15.35 -10.59 19.16
CA ASN A 222 14.61 -11.39 18.18
C ASN A 222 13.41 -10.57 17.64
N THR A 223 12.56 -11.16 16.81
CA THR A 223 11.34 -10.52 16.26
C THR A 223 10.03 -11.08 16.82
N ALA A 224 10.08 -11.75 17.98
CA ALA A 224 8.89 -12.33 18.60
C ALA A 224 7.96 -11.23 19.14
N GLY A 225 6.68 -11.28 18.77
CA GLY A 225 5.66 -10.31 19.24
C GLY A 225 5.08 -10.64 20.62
N GLY A 226 5.29 -11.86 21.11
CA GLY A 226 4.83 -12.31 22.42
C GLY A 226 3.32 -12.08 22.62
N GLN A 227 2.97 -11.48 23.77
CA GLN A 227 1.57 -11.19 24.11
C GLN A 227 0.92 -10.13 23.22
N TYR A 228 1.69 -9.37 22.44
CA TYR A 228 1.19 -8.24 21.66
C TYR A 228 0.88 -8.59 20.21
N CYS A 229 1.52 -9.62 19.67
CA CYS A 229 1.28 -10.07 18.30
C CYS A 229 1.58 -11.57 18.13
N PRO A 230 0.58 -12.40 17.78
CA PRO A 230 0.78 -13.84 17.60
C PRO A 230 1.65 -14.12 16.36
N ASP A 231 2.44 -15.19 16.38
CA ASP A 231 3.36 -15.56 15.27
C ASP A 231 2.66 -15.87 13.95
N THR A 232 1.34 -16.09 13.96
CA THR A 232 0.52 -16.22 12.75
C THR A 232 0.31 -14.91 12.01
N ALA A 233 0.48 -13.75 12.67
CA ALA A 233 0.40 -12.43 12.03
C ALA A 233 1.78 -11.99 11.57
N TYR A 234 1.96 -11.54 10.33
CA TYR A 234 3.29 -11.17 9.80
C TYR A 234 4.37 -12.29 9.88
N PRO A 235 4.07 -13.54 9.46
CA PRO A 235 4.99 -14.68 9.64
C PRO A 235 6.16 -14.72 8.65
N ASN A 236 6.12 -13.95 7.55
CA ASN A 236 6.96 -14.18 6.37
C ASN A 236 8.12 -13.17 6.25
N HIS A 237 8.98 -13.06 7.27
CA HIS A 237 10.06 -12.07 7.31
C HIS A 237 9.53 -10.64 7.18
N GLN A 238 8.66 -10.25 8.11
CA GLN A 238 7.91 -8.99 8.08
C GLN A 238 8.05 -8.19 9.37
N ARG A 239 9.02 -8.52 10.23
CA ARG A 239 9.03 -8.02 11.61
C ARG A 239 10.33 -7.33 11.97
N LEU A 240 10.19 -6.25 12.74
CA LEU A 240 11.27 -5.61 13.46
C LEU A 240 10.85 -5.51 14.92
N HIS A 241 11.82 -5.38 15.81
CA HIS A 241 11.58 -5.30 17.23
C HIS A 241 12.58 -4.36 17.89
N GLN A 242 12.09 -3.26 18.44
CA GLN A 242 12.85 -2.40 19.33
C GLN A 242 12.81 -3.03 20.73
N TYR A 243 13.87 -3.74 21.07
CA TYR A 243 13.94 -4.56 22.29
C TYR A 243 14.58 -3.82 23.47
N SER A 244 15.09 -2.60 23.25
CA SER A 244 15.65 -1.73 24.30
C SER A 244 15.65 -0.28 23.84
N GLY A 245 15.05 0.62 24.61
CA GLY A 245 15.08 2.05 24.33
C GLY A 245 16.15 2.80 25.13
N ASP A 246 16.57 3.95 24.61
CA ASP A 246 17.32 5.02 25.27
C ASP A 246 18.66 4.63 25.89
N VAL A 247 19.36 3.68 25.26
CA VAL A 247 20.68 3.21 25.73
C VAL A 247 21.81 4.04 25.14
N THR A 248 22.87 4.27 25.92
CA THR A 248 24.08 4.93 25.45
C THR A 248 25.18 3.88 25.26
N GLU A 249 25.73 3.81 24.05
CA GLU A 249 26.78 2.85 23.71
C GLU A 249 27.99 3.54 23.11
N THR A 250 29.16 2.95 23.30
CA THR A 250 30.43 3.40 22.72
C THR A 250 31.05 2.28 21.90
N TRP A 251 31.25 2.53 20.61
CA TRP A 251 31.90 1.60 19.69
C TRP A 251 32.94 2.33 18.85
N GLY A 252 34.13 1.75 18.70
CA GLY A 252 35.22 2.38 17.95
C GLY A 252 35.59 3.77 18.47
N GLY A 253 35.42 4.02 19.78
CA GLY A 253 35.66 5.32 20.42
C GLY A 253 34.56 6.37 20.23
N VAL A 254 33.44 6.05 19.58
CA VAL A 254 32.33 6.98 19.33
C VAL A 254 31.12 6.59 20.16
N THR A 255 30.60 7.54 20.94
CA THR A 255 29.40 7.35 21.78
C THR A 255 28.15 7.86 21.09
N ILE A 256 27.09 7.05 21.04
CA ILE A 256 25.79 7.42 20.47
C ILE A 256 24.68 6.92 21.41
N LYS A 257 23.66 7.76 21.64
CA LYS A 257 22.40 7.34 22.28
C LYS A 257 21.51 6.70 21.21
N ILE A 258 21.10 5.47 21.44
CA ILE A 258 20.39 4.63 20.48
C ILE A 258 19.22 3.90 21.13
N ASP A 259 18.30 3.46 20.28
CA ASP A 259 17.39 2.36 20.57
C ASP A 259 17.87 1.11 19.84
N ARG A 260 17.87 -0.04 20.51
CA ARG A 260 18.34 -1.30 19.94
C ARG A 260 17.22 -2.03 19.22
N ASN A 261 17.50 -2.45 17.99
CA ASN A 261 16.55 -3.14 17.12
C ASN A 261 17.06 -4.50 16.67
N TYR A 262 16.13 -5.42 16.41
CA TYR A 262 16.39 -6.64 15.67
C TYR A 262 15.41 -6.72 14.50
N LEU A 263 15.91 -7.12 13.34
CA LEU A 263 15.16 -7.17 12.09
C LEU A 263 15.13 -8.59 11.58
N ASP A 264 13.98 -8.96 11.01
CA ASP A 264 13.77 -10.10 10.13
C ASP A 264 12.79 -9.67 9.03
N VAL A 265 13.35 -9.12 7.95
CA VAL A 265 12.60 -8.44 6.89
C VAL A 265 13.00 -8.91 5.50
N SER A 266 12.06 -8.89 4.57
CA SER A 266 12.23 -9.24 3.16
C SER A 266 11.62 -8.17 2.24
N THR A 267 12.17 -8.00 1.04
CA THR A 267 11.51 -7.20 -0.02
C THR A 267 10.46 -8.00 -0.78
N VAL A 268 10.49 -9.32 -0.67
CA VAL A 268 9.46 -10.22 -1.18
C VAL A 268 8.46 -10.40 -0.05
N VAL A 269 7.59 -9.42 0.10
CA VAL A 269 6.48 -9.51 1.04
C VAL A 269 5.33 -10.13 0.27
N THR A 270 5.14 -11.44 0.42
CA THR A 270 3.91 -12.08 -0.04
C THR A 270 2.79 -11.59 0.88
N GLN A 271 2.21 -10.45 0.54
CA GLN A 271 0.93 -10.08 1.11
C GLN A 271 -0.05 -11.22 0.79
N PRO A 272 -0.80 -11.72 1.79
CA PRO A 272 -1.99 -12.47 1.44
C PRO A 272 -2.81 -11.58 0.50
N PRO A 273 -3.42 -12.14 -0.56
CA PRO A 273 -4.14 -11.36 -1.56
C PRO A 273 -4.97 -10.30 -0.83
N THR A 274 -4.70 -9.02 -1.14
CA THR A 274 -5.48 -7.90 -0.59
C THR A 274 -6.95 -8.27 -0.69
N GLN A 275 -7.73 -8.18 0.41
CA GLN A 275 -9.18 -8.44 0.39
C GLN A 275 -9.89 -7.34 -0.40
N TRP A 276 -9.56 -7.25 -1.68
CA TRP A 276 -10.25 -6.42 -2.63
C TRP A 276 -11.60 -7.09 -2.83
N SER A 277 -12.66 -6.36 -2.50
CA SER A 277 -14.01 -6.74 -2.84
C SER A 277 -14.69 -5.56 -3.49
N THR A 278 -15.48 -5.81 -4.51
CA THR A 278 -16.35 -4.82 -5.11
C THR A 278 -17.73 -5.40 -5.35
N ILE A 279 -18.74 -4.55 -5.27
CA ILE A 279 -20.13 -4.87 -5.57
C ILE A 279 -20.53 -4.00 -6.75
N VAL A 280 -21.23 -4.59 -7.71
CA VAL A 280 -21.86 -3.86 -8.81
C VAL A 280 -23.35 -4.19 -8.81
N ASP A 281 -24.15 -3.15 -8.63
CA ASP A 281 -25.62 -3.17 -8.69
C ASP A 281 -26.13 -2.81 -10.09
N ASN A 282 -27.33 -3.23 -10.46
CA ASN A 282 -27.92 -2.89 -11.77
C ASN A 282 -28.23 -1.40 -11.95
N THR A 283 -28.18 -0.60 -10.88
CA THR A 283 -28.32 0.86 -10.92
C THR A 283 -26.98 1.60 -10.97
N ASP A 284 -25.85 0.91 -10.86
CA ASP A 284 -24.53 1.54 -10.88
C ASP A 284 -24.20 2.09 -12.27
N SER A 285 -24.17 3.42 -12.36
CA SER A 285 -23.94 4.15 -13.62
C SER A 285 -22.63 3.75 -14.29
N GLY A 286 -22.73 3.32 -15.56
CA GLY A 286 -21.58 2.88 -16.36
C GLY A 286 -20.96 1.55 -15.92
N ARG A 287 -21.58 0.85 -14.96
CA ARG A 287 -21.13 -0.46 -14.46
C ARG A 287 -22.09 -1.60 -14.81
N PHE A 288 -23.31 -1.30 -15.21
CA PHE A 288 -24.29 -2.28 -15.67
C PHE A 288 -24.81 -1.94 -17.07
N THR A 289 -25.02 -2.94 -17.91
CA THR A 289 -25.60 -2.78 -19.25
C THR A 289 -26.54 -3.92 -19.59
N ALA A 290 -27.75 -3.61 -20.03
CA ALA A 290 -28.73 -4.57 -20.51
C ALA A 290 -29.49 -3.96 -21.71
N SER A 291 -30.04 -4.80 -22.57
CA SER A 291 -30.85 -4.34 -23.71
C SER A 291 -32.22 -3.80 -23.27
N SER A 292 -32.97 -3.20 -24.19
CA SER A 292 -34.34 -2.73 -23.94
C SER A 292 -35.35 -3.85 -23.65
N ASN A 293 -34.95 -5.12 -23.80
CA ASN A 293 -35.79 -6.27 -23.48
C ASN A 293 -35.81 -6.60 -21.98
N TRP A 294 -34.93 -5.97 -21.20
CA TRP A 294 -34.88 -6.13 -19.75
C TRP A 294 -35.72 -5.05 -19.06
N GLY A 295 -36.87 -5.47 -18.52
CA GLY A 295 -37.72 -4.63 -17.68
C GLY A 295 -37.07 -4.32 -16.34
N THR A 296 -37.62 -3.35 -15.61
CA THR A 296 -37.19 -2.98 -14.24
C THR A 296 -38.32 -3.25 -13.26
N SER A 297 -38.01 -3.83 -12.11
CA SER A 297 -38.96 -4.09 -11.03
C SER A 297 -38.36 -3.79 -9.67
N SER A 298 -39.20 -3.35 -8.74
CA SER A 298 -38.87 -3.17 -7.33
C SER A 298 -39.78 -4.00 -6.41
N TYR A 299 -40.50 -4.98 -6.99
CA TYR A 299 -41.54 -5.74 -6.30
C TYR A 299 -41.02 -6.49 -5.07
N SER A 300 -39.93 -7.25 -5.23
CA SER A 300 -39.39 -8.07 -4.13
C SER A 300 -38.60 -7.23 -3.15
N THR A 301 -38.85 -7.41 -1.85
CA THR A 301 -38.04 -6.82 -0.76
C THR A 301 -36.67 -7.48 -0.60
N GLN A 302 -36.43 -8.61 -1.26
CA GLN A 302 -35.14 -9.30 -1.27
C GLN A 302 -34.16 -8.70 -2.27
N ARG A 303 -34.53 -7.70 -3.06
CA ARG A 303 -33.64 -7.06 -4.03
C ARG A 303 -32.43 -6.40 -3.35
N TYR A 304 -31.30 -6.37 -4.03
CA TYR A 304 -30.20 -5.47 -3.67
C TYR A 304 -30.53 -4.08 -4.23
N GLY A 305 -30.11 -3.02 -3.52
CA GLY A 305 -30.35 -1.66 -3.99
C GLY A 305 -31.83 -1.27 -4.15
N ALA A 306 -32.10 -0.43 -5.16
CA ALA A 306 -33.40 0.21 -5.35
C ALA A 306 -34.39 -0.64 -6.17
N ASP A 307 -33.90 -1.33 -7.20
CA ASP A 307 -34.65 -2.11 -8.17
C ASP A 307 -33.76 -3.22 -8.77
N TYR A 308 -34.34 -4.10 -9.58
CA TYR A 308 -33.64 -5.16 -10.33
C TYR A 308 -34.19 -5.26 -11.74
N ARG A 309 -33.46 -5.92 -12.63
CA ARG A 309 -33.88 -6.22 -14.01
C ARG A 309 -34.51 -7.59 -14.14
N PHE A 310 -35.47 -7.71 -15.04
CA PHE A 310 -36.11 -8.99 -15.38
C PHE A 310 -36.36 -9.11 -16.89
N ALA A 311 -36.31 -10.33 -17.42
CA ALA A 311 -36.65 -10.60 -18.82
C ALA A 311 -37.24 -12.01 -18.99
N ASP A 312 -38.06 -12.19 -20.03
CA ASP A 312 -38.49 -13.51 -20.47
C ASP A 312 -37.31 -14.30 -21.06
N PRO A 313 -37.26 -15.62 -20.83
CA PRO A 313 -36.26 -16.49 -21.44
C PRO A 313 -36.46 -16.58 -22.97
N VAL A 314 -35.37 -16.60 -23.72
CA VAL A 314 -35.39 -16.69 -25.19
C VAL A 314 -34.13 -17.39 -25.71
N ALA A 315 -34.23 -18.12 -26.82
CA ALA A 315 -33.07 -18.70 -27.50
C ALA A 315 -32.25 -17.65 -28.28
N ALA A 316 -31.78 -16.59 -27.61
CA ALA A 316 -30.98 -15.52 -28.18
C ALA A 316 -29.92 -15.01 -27.19
N SER A 317 -28.77 -14.60 -27.72
CA SER A 317 -27.70 -13.98 -26.94
C SER A 317 -28.04 -12.54 -26.58
N ASP A 318 -28.66 -12.34 -25.42
CA ASP A 318 -29.09 -11.03 -24.89
C ASP A 318 -28.80 -10.90 -23.37
N PRO A 319 -27.53 -10.99 -22.94
CA PRO A 319 -27.15 -10.94 -21.53
C PRO A 319 -27.22 -9.53 -20.93
N ALA A 320 -27.53 -9.46 -19.63
CA ALA A 320 -27.26 -8.28 -18.80
C ALA A 320 -25.85 -8.37 -18.22
N TRP A 321 -24.98 -7.42 -18.54
CA TRP A 321 -23.57 -7.41 -18.17
C TRP A 321 -23.25 -6.49 -17.00
N TYR A 322 -22.38 -6.98 -16.13
CA TYR A 322 -21.74 -6.25 -15.04
C TYR A 322 -20.26 -6.01 -15.37
N LYS A 323 -19.89 -4.73 -15.44
CA LYS A 323 -18.55 -4.23 -15.69
C LYS A 323 -17.81 -4.00 -14.39
N VAL A 324 -16.65 -4.65 -14.25
CA VAL A 324 -15.85 -4.63 -13.04
C VAL A 324 -14.41 -4.21 -13.37
N ASN A 325 -13.87 -3.26 -12.60
CA ASN A 325 -12.47 -2.88 -12.68
C ASN A 325 -11.63 -3.79 -11.77
N ILE A 326 -11.10 -4.87 -12.33
CA ILE A 326 -10.27 -5.84 -11.61
C ILE A 326 -8.87 -5.23 -11.41
N PRO A 327 -8.36 -5.12 -10.18
CA PRO A 327 -7.10 -4.43 -9.90
C PRO A 327 -5.86 -5.21 -10.36
N GLU A 328 -5.94 -6.53 -10.39
CA GLU A 328 -4.82 -7.42 -10.71
C GLU A 328 -5.35 -8.72 -11.35
N THR A 329 -4.58 -9.32 -12.26
CA THR A 329 -4.93 -10.65 -12.77
C THR A 329 -4.69 -11.67 -11.67
N ALA A 330 -5.75 -12.16 -11.04
CA ALA A 330 -5.68 -13.04 -9.88
C ALA A 330 -6.93 -13.90 -9.76
N THR A 331 -7.00 -14.69 -8.69
CA THR A 331 -8.15 -15.52 -8.37
C THR A 331 -9.17 -14.71 -7.55
N TYR A 332 -10.45 -14.84 -7.90
CA TYR A 332 -11.56 -14.12 -7.28
C TYR A 332 -12.76 -15.05 -7.08
N GLU A 333 -13.41 -14.97 -5.93
CA GLU A 333 -14.77 -15.47 -5.75
C GLU A 333 -15.75 -14.51 -6.42
N VAL A 334 -16.65 -15.05 -7.23
CA VAL A 334 -17.75 -14.31 -7.84
C VAL A 334 -19.05 -14.79 -7.19
N SER A 335 -19.79 -13.88 -6.58
CA SER A 335 -21.12 -14.14 -6.03
C SER A 335 -22.18 -13.26 -6.70
N VAL A 336 -23.42 -13.73 -6.72
CA VAL A 336 -24.57 -13.02 -7.26
C VAL A 336 -25.61 -12.81 -6.16
N TRP A 337 -26.38 -11.74 -6.29
CA TRP A 337 -27.57 -11.48 -5.49
C TRP A 337 -28.77 -11.43 -6.43
N TYR A 338 -29.90 -11.96 -5.99
CA TYR A 338 -31.18 -11.84 -6.69
C TYR A 338 -32.33 -12.04 -5.69
N PRO A 339 -33.53 -11.49 -5.96
CA PRO A 339 -34.74 -11.89 -5.26
C PRO A 339 -35.18 -13.29 -5.70
N ALA A 340 -35.67 -14.11 -4.78
CA ALA A 340 -36.21 -15.43 -5.09
C ALA A 340 -37.74 -15.42 -5.20
N ASN A 341 -38.26 -16.12 -6.20
CA ASN A 341 -39.69 -16.31 -6.41
C ASN A 341 -39.95 -17.57 -7.24
N SER A 342 -41.03 -18.30 -6.95
CA SER A 342 -41.39 -19.51 -7.71
C SER A 342 -41.70 -19.25 -9.19
N GLY A 343 -41.98 -18.00 -9.58
CA GLY A 343 -42.15 -17.58 -10.97
C GLY A 343 -40.86 -17.20 -11.70
N TYR A 344 -39.69 -17.31 -11.05
CA TYR A 344 -38.39 -17.04 -11.66
C TYR A 344 -37.78 -18.31 -12.25
N ASP A 345 -36.80 -18.12 -13.13
CA ASP A 345 -36.15 -19.22 -13.84
C ASP A 345 -35.33 -20.09 -12.87
N ASN A 346 -35.48 -21.41 -13.00
CA ASN A 346 -34.79 -22.37 -12.14
C ASN A 346 -33.44 -22.82 -12.70
N ALA A 347 -33.06 -22.33 -13.88
CA ALA A 347 -31.85 -22.69 -14.59
C ALA A 347 -31.20 -21.47 -15.26
N THR A 348 -31.17 -20.33 -14.56
CA THR A 348 -30.58 -19.08 -15.06
C THR A 348 -29.08 -19.24 -15.32
N PRO A 349 -28.60 -19.08 -16.56
CA PRO A 349 -27.19 -19.15 -16.87
C PRO A 349 -26.49 -17.81 -16.56
N TYR A 350 -25.49 -17.86 -15.69
CA TYR A 350 -24.52 -16.81 -15.48
C TYR A 350 -23.24 -17.11 -16.26
N VAL A 351 -22.63 -16.08 -16.85
CA VAL A 351 -21.37 -16.18 -17.60
C VAL A 351 -20.31 -15.37 -16.87
N VAL A 352 -19.17 -15.99 -16.56
CA VAL A 352 -18.00 -15.33 -15.97
C VAL A 352 -16.88 -15.29 -17.01
N VAL A 353 -16.37 -14.09 -17.31
CA VAL A 353 -15.26 -13.87 -18.26
C VAL A 353 -13.93 -14.09 -17.55
N THR A 354 -13.31 -15.25 -17.80
CA THR A 354 -12.04 -15.64 -17.17
C THR A 354 -10.85 -15.44 -18.11
N THR A 355 -9.63 -15.58 -17.59
CA THR A 355 -8.40 -15.58 -18.39
C THR A 355 -8.31 -16.70 -19.44
N THR A 356 -9.11 -17.77 -19.27
CA THR A 356 -9.11 -18.95 -20.17
C THR A 356 -10.34 -19.00 -21.08
N GLY A 357 -11.16 -17.95 -21.07
CA GLY A 357 -12.43 -17.87 -21.80
C GLY A 357 -13.64 -17.79 -20.87
N ASN A 358 -14.84 -17.80 -21.47
CA ASN A 358 -16.10 -17.67 -20.74
C ASN A 358 -16.44 -19.00 -20.05
N GLN A 359 -16.81 -18.93 -18.77
CA GLN A 359 -17.31 -20.05 -17.98
C GLN A 359 -18.77 -19.82 -17.63
N SER A 360 -19.62 -20.85 -17.71
CA SER A 360 -21.05 -20.73 -17.40
C SER A 360 -21.43 -21.48 -16.13
N VAL A 361 -22.24 -20.85 -15.29
CA VAL A 361 -22.78 -21.41 -14.04
C VAL A 361 -24.29 -21.26 -14.05
N VAL A 362 -25.01 -22.35 -13.78
CA VAL A 362 -26.47 -22.35 -13.75
C VAL A 362 -26.95 -22.16 -12.31
N VAL A 363 -27.87 -21.23 -12.09
CA VAL A 363 -28.40 -20.89 -10.77
C VAL A 363 -29.93 -21.00 -10.77
N ASN A 364 -30.47 -21.60 -9.71
CA ASN A 364 -31.91 -21.65 -9.49
C ASN A 364 -32.40 -20.39 -8.76
N GLN A 365 -33.00 -19.45 -9.50
CA GLN A 365 -33.49 -18.19 -8.94
C GLN A 365 -34.83 -18.30 -8.19
N GLN A 366 -35.39 -19.51 -8.07
CA GLN A 366 -36.56 -19.76 -7.23
C GLN A 366 -36.20 -19.88 -5.74
N THR A 367 -34.91 -19.98 -5.42
CA THR A 367 -34.40 -20.27 -4.07
C THR A 367 -33.18 -19.41 -3.74
N SER A 368 -32.84 -19.30 -2.44
CA SER A 368 -31.62 -18.61 -1.97
C SER A 368 -31.54 -17.12 -2.36
N GLY A 369 -32.68 -16.47 -2.58
CA GLY A 369 -32.72 -15.03 -2.83
C GLY A 369 -32.54 -14.20 -1.57
N GLY A 370 -32.20 -12.92 -1.74
CA GLY A 370 -31.93 -12.00 -0.63
C GLY A 370 -30.63 -12.27 0.14
N GLN A 371 -29.69 -12.96 -0.49
CA GLN A 371 -28.37 -13.27 0.04
C GLN A 371 -27.37 -13.48 -1.12
N TRP A 372 -26.06 -13.43 -0.81
CA TRP A 372 -25.01 -13.69 -1.79
C TRP A 372 -24.88 -15.19 -2.07
N VAL A 373 -25.08 -15.59 -3.32
CA VAL A 373 -24.92 -16.96 -3.81
C VAL A 373 -23.62 -17.04 -4.61
N SER A 374 -22.69 -17.89 -4.20
CA SER A 374 -21.41 -18.06 -4.90
C SER A 374 -21.62 -18.77 -6.25
N LEU A 375 -21.08 -18.19 -7.32
CA LEU A 375 -20.92 -18.87 -8.62
C LEU A 375 -19.66 -19.74 -8.64
N GLY A 376 -18.73 -19.50 -7.71
CA GLY A 376 -17.44 -20.17 -7.63
C GLY A 376 -16.26 -19.20 -7.66
N VAL A 377 -15.07 -19.79 -7.82
CA VAL A 377 -13.79 -19.09 -7.78
C VAL A 377 -13.13 -19.16 -9.16
N PHE A 378 -12.72 -18.00 -9.69
CA PHE A 378 -12.25 -17.84 -11.07
C PHE A 378 -11.00 -16.97 -11.15
N THR A 379 -10.11 -17.26 -12.09
CA THR A 379 -9.00 -16.36 -12.42
C THR A 379 -9.48 -15.28 -13.40
N LEU A 380 -9.59 -14.04 -12.93
CA LEU A 380 -10.04 -12.89 -13.71
C LEU A 380 -8.84 -12.05 -14.16
N ALA A 381 -8.85 -11.57 -15.40
CA ALA A 381 -7.85 -10.63 -15.90
C ALA A 381 -8.06 -9.23 -15.29
N ALA A 382 -6.96 -8.54 -14.95
CA ALA A 382 -6.97 -7.12 -14.59
C ALA A 382 -7.65 -6.24 -15.65
N GLY A 383 -8.13 -5.07 -15.22
CA GLY A 383 -8.69 -4.04 -16.08
C GLY A 383 -10.20 -3.88 -15.95
N ASP A 384 -10.70 -2.81 -16.57
CA ASP A 384 -12.08 -2.34 -16.51
C ASP A 384 -12.92 -2.85 -17.70
N ALA A 385 -13.59 -3.99 -17.50
CA ALA A 385 -14.32 -4.69 -18.57
C ALA A 385 -15.54 -5.46 -18.02
N ASP A 386 -16.42 -5.91 -18.90
CA ASP A 386 -17.53 -6.81 -18.54
C ASP A 386 -16.96 -8.13 -18.03
N LYS A 387 -17.28 -8.48 -16.78
CA LYS A 387 -16.74 -9.67 -16.11
C LYS A 387 -17.79 -10.73 -15.82
N VAL A 388 -19.03 -10.32 -15.55
CA VAL A 388 -20.12 -11.25 -15.22
C VAL A 388 -21.35 -10.85 -16.02
N GLY A 389 -22.03 -11.81 -16.64
CA GLY A 389 -23.27 -11.60 -17.37
C GLY A 389 -24.35 -12.56 -16.92
N VAL A 390 -25.60 -12.10 -16.89
CA VAL A 390 -26.78 -12.96 -16.72
C VAL A 390 -27.42 -13.17 -18.08
N SER A 391 -27.42 -14.40 -18.57
CA SER A 391 -28.01 -14.75 -19.86
C SER A 391 -29.48 -15.08 -19.69
N ARG A 392 -30.32 -14.60 -20.62
CA ARG A 392 -31.70 -15.08 -20.76
C ARG A 392 -31.86 -16.21 -21.77
N TRP A 393 -30.76 -16.79 -22.24
CA TRP A 393 -30.75 -17.99 -23.08
C TRP A 393 -30.84 -19.25 -22.24
N THR A 394 -32.07 -19.59 -21.85
CA THR A 394 -32.42 -20.79 -21.07
C THR A 394 -33.69 -21.43 -21.62
N THR A 395 -33.90 -22.71 -21.30
CA THR A 395 -35.12 -23.46 -21.64
C THR A 395 -36.18 -23.40 -20.54
N GLY A 396 -35.88 -22.75 -19.40
CA GLY A 396 -36.87 -22.53 -18.37
C GLY A 396 -37.93 -21.51 -18.82
N THR A 397 -39.03 -21.45 -18.07
CA THR A 397 -40.22 -20.65 -18.41
C THR A 397 -40.46 -19.50 -17.45
N GLY A 398 -39.62 -19.36 -16.41
CA GLY A 398 -39.71 -18.30 -15.42
C GLY A 398 -38.92 -17.07 -15.85
N TYR A 399 -39.18 -15.92 -15.22
CA TYR A 399 -38.38 -14.72 -15.48
C TYR A 399 -36.93 -14.91 -15.07
N VAL A 400 -36.01 -14.44 -15.91
CA VAL A 400 -34.59 -14.34 -15.58
C VAL A 400 -34.33 -12.99 -14.92
N ILE A 401 -33.66 -13.00 -13.77
CA ILE A 401 -33.43 -11.82 -12.94
C ILE A 401 -31.94 -11.41 -12.94
N ALA A 402 -31.67 -10.11 -13.07
CA ALA A 402 -30.35 -9.52 -12.90
C ALA A 402 -30.44 -8.36 -11.90
N ASP A 403 -29.77 -8.51 -10.75
CA ASP A 403 -29.81 -7.57 -9.63
C ASP A 403 -28.36 -7.10 -9.34
N ALA A 404 -27.59 -7.78 -8.48
CA ALA A 404 -26.22 -7.38 -8.17
C ALA A 404 -25.21 -8.54 -8.22
N ILE A 405 -23.93 -8.18 -8.36
CA ILE A 405 -22.78 -9.09 -8.21
C ILE A 405 -21.81 -8.61 -7.15
N ARG A 406 -21.03 -9.54 -6.58
CA ARG A 406 -19.87 -9.26 -5.75
C ARG A 406 -18.67 -10.04 -6.26
N VAL A 407 -17.53 -9.37 -6.37
CA VAL A 407 -16.26 -9.99 -6.73
C VAL A 407 -15.28 -9.75 -5.60
N THR A 408 -14.71 -10.82 -5.03
CA THR A 408 -13.81 -10.77 -3.87
C THR A 408 -12.52 -11.52 -4.17
N ARG A 409 -11.36 -10.90 -3.94
CA ARG A 409 -10.06 -11.55 -4.14
C ARG A 409 -9.87 -12.64 -3.09
N VAL A 410 -9.38 -13.80 -3.53
CA VAL A 410 -9.12 -15.00 -2.70
C VAL A 410 -7.65 -15.34 -2.67
#